data_AF-A0A940KI96-F1
#
_entry.id   AF-A0A940KI96-F1
#
_cell.length_a   1.000
_cell.length_b   1.000
_cell.length_c   1.000
_cell.angle_alpha   90.00
_cell.angle_beta   90.00
_cell.angle_gamma   90.00
#
_symmetry.space_group_name_H-M   'P 1'
#
loop_
_entity.id
_entity.type
_entity.pdbx_description
1 polymer ?
#
loop_
_entity_poly.entity_id
_entity_poly.type
_entity_poly.pdbx_seq_one_letter_code
_entity_poly.pdbx_strand_id
1 'polypeptide(L)'
;MRTLKFLLQKEFRQIFRDPAIVRIILVVPVIQLLILPWAADFEVKRIQLAIVDNDYSDYSRQLISKITSSGYFLLQHYSANYQQALQEVERDKADLVLEIPAKFARDLVKENEASLSLSVNAINGVKANLGGAYLRSIIQDFNREIRLRWVQFPRFNPEMNIGITSSNWFNPYLNYKYFMVPGILVILVTMVGAFLSSLNIVKEKEIGTIEQINVTPIHKYHFILGKLIPFWILGLLVLAIGLTIAYLMYGIVPAGSFATIFCFAALYLLAVLGLGLLVSTYTSTQQQAMLLAFFLMMIFILLGGLFTSTDSMP
;
A
#
# COMPACT_ATOMS: atom_id res chain seq x y z
N MET A 1 -35.46 13.85 24.17
CA MET A 1 -34.55 12.75 24.57
C MET A 1 -35.15 11.35 24.40
N ARG A 2 -36.40 11.06 24.83
CA ARG A 2 -37.01 9.72 24.65
C ARG A 2 -37.15 9.31 23.17
N THR A 3 -37.51 10.24 22.30
CA THR A 3 -37.64 10.02 20.84
C THR A 3 -36.36 9.56 20.16
N LEU A 4 -35.21 10.22 20.43
CA LEU A 4 -33.90 9.81 19.89
C LEU A 4 -33.55 8.38 20.34
N LYS A 5 -33.78 8.05 21.61
CA LYS A 5 -33.49 6.72 22.15
C LYS A 5 -34.29 5.62 21.43
N PHE A 6 -35.58 5.86 21.15
CA PHE A 6 -36.39 4.90 20.40
C PHE A 6 -35.95 4.74 18.94
N LEU A 7 -35.58 5.84 18.29
CA LEU A 7 -35.01 5.79 16.93
C LEU A 7 -33.71 4.99 16.90
N LEU A 8 -32.79 5.25 17.82
CA LEU A 8 -31.55 4.49 17.95
C LEU A 8 -31.83 3.00 18.19
N GLN A 9 -32.75 2.68 19.10
CA GLN A 9 -33.12 1.29 19.37
C GLN A 9 -33.70 0.60 18.13
N LYS A 10 -34.52 1.30 17.33
CA LYS A 10 -35.05 0.80 16.06
C LYS A 10 -33.92 0.54 15.06
N GLU A 11 -33.01 1.49 14.86
CA GLU A 11 -31.90 1.37 13.91
C GLU A 11 -30.95 0.23 14.28
N PHE A 12 -30.51 0.16 15.53
CA PHE A 12 -29.66 -0.95 15.97
C PHE A 12 -30.36 -2.30 15.76
N ARG A 13 -31.64 -2.40 16.14
CA ARG A 13 -32.40 -3.64 15.95
C ARG A 13 -32.55 -4.00 14.47
N GLN A 14 -32.78 -3.02 13.59
CA GLN A 14 -32.90 -3.25 12.16
C GLN A 14 -31.57 -3.73 11.57
N ILE A 15 -30.46 -3.09 11.94
CA ILE A 15 -29.12 -3.46 11.48
C ILE A 15 -28.77 -4.88 11.93
N PHE A 16 -28.91 -5.20 13.23
CA PHE A 16 -28.55 -6.52 13.75
C PHE A 16 -29.50 -7.65 13.31
N ARG A 17 -30.74 -7.30 12.90
CA ARG A 17 -31.72 -8.27 12.41
C ARG A 17 -31.61 -8.53 10.91
N ASP A 18 -30.98 -7.63 10.15
CA ASP A 18 -30.70 -7.85 8.72
C ASP A 18 -29.38 -8.63 8.58
N PRO A 19 -29.44 -9.95 8.30
CA PRO A 19 -28.23 -10.79 8.26
C PRO A 19 -27.30 -10.42 7.10
N ALA A 20 -27.79 -9.71 6.08
CA ALA A 20 -26.95 -9.22 4.99
C ALA A 20 -26.11 -8.03 5.47
N ILE A 21 -26.73 -7.06 6.15
CA ILE A 21 -26.01 -5.89 6.70
C ILE A 21 -24.97 -6.35 7.73
N VAL A 22 -25.32 -7.24 8.65
CA VAL A 22 -24.36 -7.75 9.66
C VAL A 22 -23.20 -8.48 9.00
N ARG A 23 -23.45 -9.33 8.00
CA ARG A 23 -22.36 -10.03 7.26
C ARG A 23 -21.47 -9.05 6.51
N ILE A 24 -22.03 -8.04 5.87
CA ILE A 24 -21.24 -7.04 5.14
C ILE A 24 -20.40 -6.18 6.10
N ILE A 25 -20.92 -5.85 7.30
CA ILE A 25 -20.20 -5.03 8.28
C ILE A 25 -19.14 -5.82 9.05
N LEU A 26 -19.38 -7.10 9.36
CA LEU A 26 -18.47 -7.89 10.20
C LEU A 26 -17.62 -8.87 9.39
N VAL A 27 -18.22 -9.64 8.49
CA VAL A 27 -17.53 -10.75 7.82
C VAL A 27 -16.65 -10.23 6.68
N VAL A 28 -17.17 -9.34 5.84
CA VAL A 28 -16.41 -8.82 4.69
C VAL A 28 -15.11 -8.11 5.13
N PRO A 29 -15.11 -7.22 6.14
CA PRO A 29 -13.88 -6.59 6.61
C PRO A 29 -12.85 -7.57 7.16
N VAL A 30 -13.31 -8.58 7.90
CA VAL A 30 -12.45 -9.64 8.45
C VAL A 30 -11.80 -10.43 7.33
N ILE A 31 -12.59 -10.87 6.35
CA ILE A 31 -12.08 -11.61 5.18
C ILE A 31 -11.11 -10.74 4.38
N GLN A 32 -11.46 -9.48 4.12
CA GLN A 32 -10.58 -8.55 3.39
C GLN A 32 -9.26 -8.35 4.11
N LEU A 33 -9.28 -8.18 5.44
CA LEU A 33 -8.06 -7.98 6.22
C LEU A 33 -7.22 -9.26 6.35
N LEU A 34 -7.84 -10.45 6.25
CA LEU A 34 -7.12 -11.72 6.21
C LEU A 34 -6.53 -12.05 4.84
N ILE A 35 -7.17 -11.62 3.75
CA ILE A 35 -6.78 -12.01 2.38
C ILE A 35 -5.93 -10.92 1.70
N LEU A 36 -6.40 -9.67 1.70
CA LEU A 36 -5.79 -8.60 0.89
C LEU A 36 -4.32 -8.33 1.22
N PRO A 37 -3.88 -8.26 2.50
CA PRO A 37 -2.46 -8.04 2.79
C PRO A 37 -1.53 -9.14 2.27
N TRP A 38 -2.06 -10.34 2.01
CA TRP A 38 -1.30 -11.45 1.43
C TRP A 38 -1.40 -11.49 -0.09
N ALA A 39 -2.54 -11.08 -0.65
CA ALA A 39 -2.77 -11.05 -2.08
C ALA A 39 -2.10 -9.86 -2.77
N ALA A 40 -2.08 -8.71 -2.11
CA ALA A 40 -1.43 -7.49 -2.58
C ALA A 40 0.02 -7.41 -2.07
N ASP A 41 0.76 -8.52 -2.12
CA ASP A 41 2.18 -8.52 -1.82
C ASP A 41 2.96 -7.95 -3.02
N PHE A 42 3.35 -6.68 -2.92
CA PHE A 42 4.26 -6.05 -3.88
C PHE A 42 5.73 -6.22 -3.46
N GLU A 43 6.07 -7.08 -2.48
CA GLU A 43 7.47 -7.46 -2.24
C GLU A 43 8.01 -8.18 -3.48
N VAL A 44 8.78 -7.46 -4.29
CA VAL A 44 9.51 -8.05 -5.41
C VAL A 44 10.75 -8.75 -4.86
N LYS A 45 10.57 -9.96 -4.35
CA LYS A 45 11.66 -10.92 -4.14
C LYS A 45 11.79 -11.77 -5.39
N ARG A 46 13.01 -12.21 -5.73
CA ARG A 46 13.32 -13.01 -6.93
C ARG A 46 13.23 -12.24 -8.23
N ILE A 47 13.93 -11.11 -8.29
CA ILE A 47 14.12 -10.36 -9.53
C ILE A 47 15.01 -11.18 -10.46
N GLN A 48 14.51 -11.54 -11.64
CA GLN A 48 15.27 -12.32 -12.61
C GLN A 48 16.35 -11.44 -13.23
N LEU A 49 17.62 -11.76 -12.98
CA LEU A 49 18.76 -10.99 -13.47
C LEU A 49 19.53 -11.79 -14.51
N ALA A 50 19.65 -11.23 -15.71
CA ALA A 50 20.60 -11.67 -16.72
C ALA A 50 21.90 -10.88 -16.60
N ILE A 51 23.03 -11.57 -16.63
CA ILE A 51 24.36 -10.95 -16.57
C ILE A 51 25.12 -11.24 -17.86
N VAL A 52 25.64 -10.20 -18.48
CA VAL A 52 26.59 -10.27 -19.60
C VAL A 52 27.95 -9.84 -19.07
N ASP A 53 28.84 -10.81 -18.83
CA ASP A 53 30.21 -10.55 -18.39
C ASP A 53 31.16 -10.62 -19.60
N ASN A 54 31.64 -9.48 -20.07
CA ASN A 54 32.62 -9.42 -21.16
C ASN A 54 34.08 -9.33 -20.63
N ASP A 55 34.29 -9.20 -19.32
CA ASP A 55 35.62 -8.99 -18.71
C ASP A 55 36.20 -10.28 -18.13
N TYR A 56 35.34 -11.17 -17.61
CA TYR A 56 35.71 -12.46 -17.01
C TYR A 56 36.79 -12.38 -15.91
N SER A 57 36.93 -11.22 -15.28
CA SER A 57 37.97 -10.93 -14.30
C SER A 57 37.57 -11.33 -12.88
N ASP A 58 38.52 -11.23 -11.95
CA ASP A 58 38.24 -11.48 -10.53
C ASP A 58 37.32 -10.40 -9.94
N TYR A 59 37.39 -9.16 -10.42
CA TYR A 59 36.51 -8.09 -9.98
C TYR A 59 35.09 -8.25 -10.53
N SER A 60 34.92 -8.69 -11.79
CA SER A 60 33.58 -8.99 -12.33
C SER A 60 32.91 -10.12 -11.54
N ARG A 61 33.65 -11.20 -11.26
CA ARG A 61 33.15 -12.33 -10.46
C ARG A 61 32.79 -11.94 -9.03
N GLN A 62 33.59 -11.11 -8.36
CA GLN A 62 33.28 -10.61 -7.02
C GLN A 62 32.00 -9.77 -7.00
N LEU A 63 31.82 -8.88 -7.99
CA LEU A 63 30.59 -8.09 -8.11
C LEU A 63 29.36 -9.00 -8.31
N ILE A 64 29.45 -9.97 -9.21
CA ILE A 64 28.38 -10.94 -9.50
C ILE A 64 28.04 -11.77 -8.25
N SER A 65 29.05 -12.23 -7.52
CA SER A 65 28.86 -12.97 -6.27
C SER A 65 28.15 -12.13 -5.20
N LYS A 66 28.49 -10.85 -5.09
CA LYS A 66 27.82 -9.93 -4.15
C LYS A 66 26.35 -9.70 -4.50
N ILE A 67 26.05 -9.53 -5.79
CA ILE A 67 24.68 -9.35 -6.28
C ILE A 67 23.83 -10.60 -6.00
N THR A 68 24.36 -11.78 -6.32
CA THR A 68 23.65 -13.06 -6.12
C THR A 68 23.47 -13.43 -4.64
N SER A 69 24.42 -13.05 -3.78
CA SER A 69 24.35 -13.31 -2.33
C SER A 69 23.37 -12.39 -1.59
N SER A 70 22.87 -11.33 -2.23
CA SER A 70 21.93 -10.38 -1.61
C SER A 70 20.53 -10.96 -1.36
N GLY A 71 20.16 -12.05 -2.04
CA GLY A 71 18.84 -12.68 -1.93
C GLY A 71 17.69 -11.98 -2.66
N TYR A 72 17.93 -10.78 -3.23
CA TYR A 72 16.93 -10.06 -4.03
C TYR A 72 16.86 -10.55 -5.48
N PHE A 73 17.99 -11.02 -6.02
CA PHE A 73 18.14 -11.42 -7.42
C PHE A 73 18.26 -12.94 -7.56
N LEU A 74 17.59 -13.48 -8.58
CA LEU A 74 17.87 -14.82 -9.08
C LEU A 74 18.70 -14.69 -10.36
N LEU A 75 19.93 -15.18 -10.31
CA LEU A 75 20.74 -15.32 -11.51
C LEU A 75 20.17 -16.47 -12.34
N GLN A 76 19.59 -16.16 -13.50
CA GLN A 76 19.03 -17.19 -14.36
C GLN A 76 20.12 -17.80 -15.24
N HIS A 77 20.84 -16.94 -15.98
CA HIS A 77 21.82 -17.35 -16.96
C HIS A 77 22.92 -16.28 -17.10
N TYR A 78 24.11 -16.74 -17.44
CA TYR A 78 25.14 -15.91 -18.05
C TYR A 78 24.82 -15.81 -19.53
N SER A 79 24.44 -14.62 -19.99
CA SER A 79 24.18 -14.38 -21.41
C SER A 79 25.49 -14.06 -22.12
N ALA A 80 25.73 -14.68 -23.27
CA ALA A 80 26.99 -14.51 -23.99
C ALA A 80 27.13 -13.11 -24.61
N ASN A 81 26.01 -12.44 -24.89
CA ASN A 81 25.98 -11.08 -25.39
C ASN A 81 24.69 -10.35 -24.98
N TYR A 82 24.68 -9.03 -25.16
CA TYR A 82 23.54 -8.17 -24.85
C TYR A 82 22.26 -8.55 -25.62
N GLN A 83 22.37 -8.92 -26.90
CA GLN A 83 21.20 -9.31 -27.71
C GLN A 83 20.49 -10.56 -27.18
N GLN A 84 21.25 -11.57 -26.74
CA GLN A 84 20.68 -12.75 -26.10
C GLN A 84 20.04 -12.41 -24.76
N ALA A 85 20.67 -11.55 -23.95
CA ALA A 85 20.06 -11.07 -22.71
C ALA A 85 18.74 -10.34 -22.97
N LEU A 86 18.66 -9.54 -24.03
CA LEU A 86 17.44 -8.84 -24.43
C LEU A 86 16.34 -9.81 -24.90
N GLN A 87 16.68 -10.86 -25.66
CA GLN A 87 15.72 -11.91 -26.02
C GLN A 87 15.16 -12.65 -24.81
N GLU A 88 15.96 -12.82 -23.75
CA GLU A 88 15.48 -13.41 -22.50
C GLU A 88 14.54 -12.46 -21.75
N VAL A 89 14.76 -11.13 -21.84
CA VAL A 89 13.78 -10.13 -21.36
C VAL A 89 12.47 -10.22 -22.15
N GLU A 90 12.54 -10.29 -23.49
CA GLU A 90 11.36 -10.42 -24.36
C GLU A 90 10.55 -11.71 -24.12
N ARG A 91 11.19 -12.74 -23.56
CA ARG A 91 10.57 -14.03 -23.20
C ARG A 91 10.13 -14.12 -21.74
N ASP A 92 10.11 -13.00 -21.01
CA ASP A 92 9.79 -12.91 -19.58
C ASP A 92 10.69 -13.75 -18.64
N LYS A 93 11.90 -14.08 -19.11
CA LYS A 93 12.90 -14.85 -18.34
C LYS A 93 13.95 -13.98 -17.65
N ALA A 94 13.95 -12.68 -17.92
CA ALA A 94 14.80 -11.71 -17.23
C ALA A 94 14.03 -10.39 -17.01
N ASP A 95 14.10 -9.86 -15.80
CA ASP A 95 13.52 -8.56 -15.43
C ASP A 95 14.56 -7.43 -15.61
N LEU A 96 15.85 -7.73 -15.38
CA LEU A 96 16.97 -6.80 -15.53
C LEU A 96 18.15 -7.45 -16.27
N VAL A 97 18.92 -6.62 -16.98
CA VAL A 97 20.16 -7.01 -17.64
C VAL A 97 21.30 -6.13 -17.11
N LEU A 98 22.30 -6.75 -16.51
CA LEU A 98 23.55 -6.10 -16.13
C LEU A 98 24.64 -6.49 -17.12
N GLU A 99 25.24 -5.50 -17.78
CA GLU A 99 26.36 -5.71 -18.69
C GLU A 99 27.63 -5.10 -18.10
N ILE A 100 28.65 -5.96 -17.98
CA ILE A 100 30.00 -5.60 -17.56
C ILE A 100 30.84 -5.46 -18.82
N PRO A 101 31.40 -4.28 -19.12
CA PRO A 101 32.16 -4.06 -20.35
C PRO A 101 33.49 -4.82 -20.32
N ALA A 102 34.02 -5.11 -21.50
CA ALA A 102 35.37 -5.64 -21.62
C ALA A 102 36.37 -4.62 -21.07
N LYS A 103 37.41 -5.09 -20.35
CA LYS A 103 38.42 -4.28 -19.65
C LYS A 103 37.94 -3.63 -18.35
N PHE A 104 36.77 -4.01 -17.83
CA PHE A 104 36.24 -3.50 -16.56
C PHE A 104 37.29 -3.51 -15.43
N ALA A 105 37.98 -4.62 -15.17
CA ALA A 105 39.02 -4.67 -14.14
C ALA A 105 40.23 -3.78 -14.44
N ARG A 106 40.61 -3.66 -15.72
CA ARG A 106 41.73 -2.81 -16.14
C ARG A 106 41.40 -1.35 -15.90
N ASP A 107 40.23 -0.91 -16.34
CA ASP A 107 39.82 0.50 -16.28
C ASP A 107 39.57 0.90 -14.84
N LEU A 108 38.94 0.02 -14.05
CA LEU A 108 38.77 0.21 -12.62
C LEU A 108 40.13 0.43 -11.91
N VAL A 109 41.16 -0.38 -12.22
CA VAL A 109 42.49 -0.27 -11.59
C VAL A 109 43.32 0.90 -12.12
N LYS A 110 43.31 1.16 -13.43
CA LYS A 110 44.19 2.15 -14.08
C LYS A 110 43.60 3.55 -14.10
N GLU A 111 42.33 3.66 -14.44
CA GLU A 111 41.63 4.93 -14.63
C GLU A 111 40.84 5.34 -13.36
N ASN A 112 40.81 4.46 -12.34
CA ASN A 112 40.06 4.64 -11.10
C ASN A 112 38.55 4.84 -11.30
N GLU A 113 38.05 4.45 -12.48
CA GLU A 113 36.66 4.58 -12.90
C GLU A 113 36.30 3.42 -13.83
N ALA A 114 35.08 2.91 -13.72
CA ALA A 114 34.53 1.96 -14.67
C ALA A 114 33.01 2.14 -14.78
N SER A 115 32.50 2.06 -16.00
CA SER A 115 31.07 2.14 -16.27
C SER A 115 30.45 0.74 -16.32
N LEU A 116 29.21 0.63 -15.86
CA LEU A 116 28.38 -0.56 -15.98
C LEU A 116 27.09 -0.17 -16.68
N SER A 117 26.61 -1.02 -17.59
CA SER A 117 25.33 -0.78 -18.26
C SER A 117 24.25 -1.60 -17.56
N LEU A 118 23.16 -0.92 -17.19
CA LEU A 118 22.01 -1.53 -16.56
C LEU A 118 20.76 -1.25 -17.40
N SER A 119 20.23 -2.30 -18.00
CA SER A 119 18.96 -2.26 -18.71
C SER A 119 17.86 -2.87 -17.84
N VAL A 120 16.74 -2.17 -17.73
CA VAL A 120 15.65 -2.52 -16.82
C VAL A 120 14.35 -2.66 -17.61
N ASN A 121 13.67 -3.81 -17.49
CA ASN A 121 12.39 -4.01 -18.12
C ASN A 121 11.29 -3.22 -17.39
N ALA A 122 10.75 -2.19 -18.03
CA ALA A 122 9.75 -1.29 -17.44
C ALA A 122 8.30 -1.79 -17.53
N ILE A 123 8.03 -2.97 -18.10
CA ILE A 123 6.67 -3.56 -18.18
C ILE A 123 6.05 -3.67 -16.78
N ASN A 124 6.84 -4.09 -15.78
CA ASN A 124 6.48 -3.99 -14.38
C ASN A 124 7.27 -2.86 -13.72
N GLY A 125 6.69 -1.65 -13.70
CA GLY A 125 7.34 -0.45 -13.18
C GLY A 125 7.79 -0.56 -11.72
N VAL A 126 7.13 -1.37 -10.88
CA VAL A 126 7.54 -1.58 -9.48
C VAL A 126 8.80 -2.45 -9.41
N LYS A 127 8.84 -3.58 -10.13
CA LYS A 127 10.05 -4.41 -10.24
C LYS A 127 11.23 -3.64 -10.84
N ALA A 128 10.95 -2.84 -11.86
CA ALA A 128 11.94 -2.03 -12.55
C ALA A 128 12.63 -1.04 -11.59
N ASN A 129 11.82 -0.25 -10.89
CA ASN A 129 12.32 0.76 -9.96
C ASN A 129 13.07 0.13 -8.77
N LEU A 130 12.49 -0.89 -8.14
CA LEU A 130 13.11 -1.56 -6.98
C LEU A 130 14.37 -2.33 -7.38
N GLY A 131 14.33 -3.11 -8.46
CA GLY A 131 15.49 -3.85 -8.95
C GLY A 131 16.64 -2.94 -9.36
N GLY A 132 16.34 -1.83 -10.04
CA GLY A 132 17.34 -0.82 -10.40
C GLY A 132 17.95 -0.15 -9.16
N ALA A 133 17.13 0.19 -8.17
CA ALA A 133 17.60 0.78 -6.91
C ALA A 133 18.48 -0.20 -6.10
N TYR A 134 18.07 -1.46 -5.98
CA TYR A 134 18.84 -2.50 -5.28
C TYR A 134 20.19 -2.76 -5.96
N LEU A 135 20.23 -2.90 -7.29
CA LEU A 135 21.51 -3.07 -8.01
C LEU A 135 22.43 -1.87 -7.81
N ARG A 136 21.91 -0.63 -7.89
CA ARG A 136 22.70 0.58 -7.63
C ARG A 136 23.28 0.59 -6.22
N SER A 137 22.49 0.21 -5.20
CA SER A 137 22.98 0.11 -3.82
C SER A 137 24.11 -0.91 -3.69
N ILE A 138 23.95 -2.11 -4.28
CA ILE A 138 24.97 -3.16 -4.22
C ILE A 138 26.25 -2.73 -4.94
N ILE A 139 26.14 -2.07 -6.10
CA ILE A 139 27.28 -1.54 -6.85
C ILE A 139 28.00 -0.44 -6.06
N GLN A 140 27.26 0.45 -5.38
CA GLN A 140 27.83 1.48 -4.52
C GLN A 140 28.61 0.87 -3.34
N ASP A 141 28.06 -0.16 -2.70
CA ASP A 141 28.72 -0.87 -1.61
C ASP A 141 29.97 -1.62 -2.10
N PHE A 142 29.90 -2.26 -3.27
CA PHE A 142 31.07 -2.89 -3.92
C PHE A 142 32.17 -1.86 -4.20
N ASN A 143 31.81 -0.70 -4.75
CA ASN A 143 32.75 0.38 -5.03
C ASN A 143 33.41 0.89 -3.73
N ARG A 144 32.65 1.01 -2.64
CA ARG A 144 33.18 1.38 -1.32
C ARG A 144 34.23 0.36 -0.82
N GLU A 145 33.94 -0.94 -0.94
CA GLU A 145 34.87 -2.00 -0.52
C GLU A 145 36.15 -2.05 -1.34
N ILE A 146 36.06 -1.82 -2.66
CA ILE A 146 37.25 -1.75 -3.53
C ILE A 146 38.11 -0.55 -3.15
N ARG A 147 37.50 0.64 -2.99
CA ARG A 147 38.24 1.83 -2.57
C ARG A 147 38.96 1.62 -1.24
N LEU A 148 38.32 1.00 -0.25
CA LEU A 148 38.96 0.68 1.02
C LEU A 148 40.15 -0.28 0.88
N ARG A 149 40.11 -1.22 -0.07
CA ARG A 149 41.21 -2.16 -0.35
C ARG A 149 42.38 -1.53 -1.10
N TRP A 150 42.13 -0.53 -1.96
CA TRP A 150 43.16 0.07 -2.82
C TRP A 150 43.91 1.24 -2.18
N VAL A 151 43.40 1.81 -1.08
CA VAL A 151 44.07 2.93 -0.40
C VAL A 151 45.27 2.41 0.41
N GLN A 152 46.46 2.48 -0.19
CA GLN A 152 47.69 2.81 0.53
C GLN A 152 47.87 4.33 0.52
N PHE A 153 48.13 4.92 1.69
CA PHE A 153 48.50 6.34 1.83
C PHE A 153 49.74 6.68 0.95
N PRO A 154 49.86 7.87 0.33
CA PRO A 154 49.24 9.15 0.68
C PRO A 154 48.72 9.93 -0.55
N ARG A 155 47.47 9.71 -0.98
CA ARG A 155 46.74 10.65 -1.86
C ARG A 155 45.30 10.75 -1.38
N PHE A 156 45.16 11.40 -0.23
CA PHE A 156 43.86 11.80 0.30
C PHE A 156 43.41 13.03 -0.51
N ASN A 157 42.65 12.82 -1.58
CA ASN A 157 41.66 13.81 -1.97
C ASN A 157 40.31 13.19 -1.61
N PRO A 158 39.81 13.44 -0.39
CA PRO A 158 38.50 12.92 -0.03
C PRO A 158 37.53 13.71 -0.91
N GLU A 159 37.01 13.10 -1.97
CA GLU A 159 35.64 13.42 -2.30
C GLU A 159 34.87 13.13 -1.01
N MET A 160 34.48 14.21 -0.33
CA MET A 160 33.68 14.17 0.87
C MET A 160 32.30 13.71 0.41
N ASN A 161 32.21 12.42 0.11
CA ASN A 161 30.99 11.78 -0.29
C ASN A 161 30.22 11.62 1.01
N ILE A 162 29.38 12.61 1.31
CA ILE A 162 28.44 12.56 2.43
C ILE A 162 27.50 11.41 2.09
N GLY A 163 27.85 10.21 2.57
CA GLY A 163 27.02 9.03 2.45
C GLY A 163 25.79 9.23 3.30
N ILE A 164 24.74 9.79 2.70
CA ILE A 164 23.41 9.81 3.30
C ILE A 164 22.91 8.36 3.24
N THR A 165 23.25 7.56 4.24
CA THR A 165 22.64 6.24 4.46
C THR A 165 21.25 6.46 5.01
N SER A 166 20.25 6.42 4.13
CA SER A 166 18.84 6.43 4.55
C SER A 166 18.51 5.09 5.20
N SER A 167 18.03 5.14 6.44
CA SER A 167 17.52 3.97 7.16
C SER A 167 16.02 4.18 7.37
N ASN A 168 15.22 3.16 7.04
CA ASN A 168 13.78 3.20 7.25
C ASN A 168 13.47 2.85 8.71
N TRP A 169 13.08 3.82 9.53
CA TRP A 169 12.89 3.62 10.98
C TRP A 169 11.61 2.85 11.33
N PHE A 170 10.54 3.01 10.54
CA PHE A 170 9.23 2.38 10.79
C PHE A 170 9.08 1.02 10.10
N ASN A 171 9.82 0.78 9.01
CA ASN A 171 9.77 -0.47 8.25
C ASN A 171 11.14 -0.82 7.64
N PRO A 172 12.13 -1.26 8.45
CA PRO A 172 13.51 -1.51 7.99
C PRO A 172 13.58 -2.54 6.84
N TYR A 173 12.70 -3.53 6.87
CA TYR A 173 12.63 -4.61 5.88
C TYR A 173 11.66 -4.33 4.74
N LEU A 174 11.03 -3.14 4.70
CA LEU A 174 10.01 -2.75 3.72
C LEU A 174 8.89 -3.79 3.57
N ASN A 175 8.53 -4.44 4.68
CA ASN A 175 7.49 -5.46 4.68
C ASN A 175 6.14 -4.83 4.38
N TYR A 176 5.56 -5.23 3.26
CA TYR A 176 4.40 -4.60 2.66
C TYR A 176 3.14 -4.73 3.54
N LYS A 177 3.09 -5.73 4.44
CA LYS A 177 1.98 -5.93 5.38
C LYS A 177 1.84 -4.78 6.38
N TYR A 178 2.96 -4.20 6.84
CA TYR A 178 2.95 -3.05 7.75
C TYR A 178 2.40 -1.78 7.09
N PHE A 179 2.43 -1.72 5.75
CA PHE A 179 1.89 -0.62 4.97
C PHE A 179 0.42 -0.87 4.57
N MET A 180 0.10 -2.07 4.09
CA MET A 180 -1.24 -2.46 3.64
C MET A 180 -2.28 -2.53 4.75
N VAL A 181 -1.97 -3.16 5.89
CA VAL A 181 -2.97 -3.45 6.92
C VAL A 181 -3.61 -2.16 7.45
N PRO A 182 -2.85 -1.11 7.84
CA PRO A 182 -3.44 0.17 8.23
C PRO A 182 -4.26 0.83 7.11
N GLY A 183 -3.80 0.77 5.85
CA GLY A 183 -4.54 1.32 4.72
C GLY A 183 -5.89 0.65 4.51
N ILE A 184 -5.92 -0.69 4.56
CA ILE A 184 -7.15 -1.48 4.46
C ILE A 184 -8.09 -1.13 5.62
N LEU A 185 -7.58 -0.96 6.85
CA LEU A 185 -8.41 -0.52 7.98
C LEU A 185 -9.15 0.79 7.70
N VAL A 186 -8.45 1.78 7.15
CA VAL A 186 -9.09 3.06 6.79
C VAL A 186 -10.15 2.83 5.72
N ILE A 187 -9.85 2.09 4.65
CA ILE A 187 -10.81 1.77 3.57
C ILE A 187 -12.07 1.10 4.12
N LEU A 188 -11.93 0.16 5.07
CA LEU A 188 -13.04 -0.53 5.71
C LEU A 188 -13.93 0.45 6.49
N VAL A 189 -13.31 1.34 7.27
CA VAL A 189 -14.01 2.39 8.02
C VAL A 189 -14.72 3.35 7.05
N THR A 190 -14.07 3.72 5.95
CA THR A 190 -14.66 4.58 4.90
C THR A 190 -15.87 3.91 4.24
N MET A 191 -15.77 2.61 3.95
CA MET A 191 -16.85 1.84 3.35
C MET A 191 -18.07 1.78 4.29
N VAL A 192 -17.86 1.51 5.58
CA VAL A 192 -18.95 1.52 6.56
C VAL A 192 -19.56 2.92 6.70
N GLY A 193 -18.71 3.96 6.72
CA GLY A 193 -19.12 5.35 6.87
C GLY A 193 -19.91 5.89 5.69
N ALA A 194 -19.37 5.84 4.47
CA ALA A 194 -19.99 6.50 3.31
C ALA A 194 -20.96 5.57 2.59
N PHE A 195 -20.51 4.36 2.26
CA PHE A 195 -21.24 3.46 1.39
C PHE A 195 -22.47 2.87 2.08
N LEU A 196 -22.30 2.27 3.26
CA LEU A 196 -23.42 1.62 3.96
C LEU A 196 -24.43 2.60 4.55
N SER A 197 -23.98 3.75 5.05
CA SER A 197 -24.89 4.78 5.55
C SER A 197 -25.78 5.35 4.43
N SER A 198 -25.19 5.59 3.25
CA SER A 198 -25.93 6.05 2.08
C SER A 198 -26.99 5.03 1.67
N LEU A 199 -26.60 3.76 1.54
CA LEU A 199 -27.52 2.69 1.14
C LEU A 199 -28.67 2.48 2.12
N ASN A 200 -28.42 2.56 3.43
CA ASN A 200 -29.49 2.45 4.42
C ASN A 200 -30.56 3.53 4.22
N ILE A 201 -30.14 4.77 3.97
CA ILE A 201 -31.07 5.88 3.75
C ILE A 201 -31.83 5.72 2.45
N VAL A 202 -31.12 5.39 1.37
CA VAL A 202 -31.72 5.24 0.05
C VAL A 202 -32.68 4.04 0.02
N LYS A 203 -32.37 2.95 0.73
CA LYS A 203 -33.28 1.82 0.91
C LYS A 203 -34.60 2.25 1.56
N GLU A 204 -34.56 3.10 2.57
CA GLU A 204 -35.80 3.63 3.18
C GLU A 204 -36.54 4.62 2.28
N LYS A 205 -35.82 5.36 1.43
CA LYS A 205 -36.40 6.25 0.41
C LYS A 205 -37.16 5.44 -0.64
N GLU A 206 -36.54 4.37 -1.13
CA GLU A 206 -37.07 3.49 -2.17
C GLU A 206 -38.30 2.70 -1.69
N ILE A 207 -38.34 2.31 -0.41
CA ILE A 207 -39.48 1.62 0.21
C ILE A 207 -40.57 2.62 0.70
N GLY A 208 -40.32 3.93 0.62
CA GLY A 208 -41.28 4.98 0.99
C GLY A 208 -41.42 5.21 2.50
N THR A 209 -40.56 4.61 3.33
CA THR A 209 -40.58 4.81 4.80
C THR A 209 -40.18 6.24 5.18
N ILE A 210 -39.36 6.90 4.38
CA ILE A 210 -38.96 8.31 4.61
C ILE A 210 -40.18 9.24 4.61
N GLU A 211 -41.12 9.06 3.67
CA GLU A 211 -42.34 9.88 3.60
C GLU A 211 -43.24 9.67 4.82
N GLN A 212 -43.32 8.42 5.30
CA GLN A 212 -44.05 8.08 6.53
C GLN A 212 -43.41 8.73 7.77
N ILE A 213 -42.08 8.82 7.83
CA ILE A 213 -41.38 9.51 8.93
C ILE A 213 -41.60 11.02 8.85
N ASN A 214 -41.69 11.59 7.65
CA ASN A 214 -41.85 13.03 7.45
C ASN A 214 -43.21 13.56 7.95
N VAL A 215 -44.22 12.69 8.05
CA VAL A 215 -45.54 13.02 8.64
C VAL A 215 -45.62 12.77 10.14
N THR A 216 -44.59 12.21 10.76
CA THR A 216 -44.52 12.05 12.24
C THR A 216 -43.96 13.30 12.91
N PRO A 217 -44.29 13.57 14.19
CA PRO A 217 -43.77 14.72 14.94
C PRO A 217 -42.30 14.51 15.37
N ILE A 218 -41.42 14.12 14.43
CA ILE A 218 -39.99 13.90 14.65
C ILE A 218 -39.23 15.05 14.00
N HIS A 219 -38.40 15.75 14.77
CA HIS A 219 -37.53 16.78 14.21
C HIS A 219 -36.44 16.20 13.31
N LYS A 220 -36.09 16.92 12.24
CA LYS A 220 -35.06 16.53 11.26
C LYS A 220 -33.72 16.12 11.89
N TYR A 221 -33.26 16.85 12.90
CA TYR A 221 -32.00 16.55 13.59
C TYR A 221 -32.06 15.24 14.41
N HIS A 222 -33.23 14.88 14.96
CA HIS A 222 -33.40 13.58 15.64
C HIS A 222 -33.33 12.42 14.64
N PHE A 223 -33.88 12.59 13.45
CA PHE A 223 -33.80 11.61 12.37
C PHE A 223 -32.36 11.41 11.88
N ILE A 224 -31.66 12.51 11.57
CA ILE A 224 -30.26 12.47 11.11
C ILE A 224 -29.36 11.82 12.16
N LEU A 225 -29.42 12.28 13.43
CA LEU A 225 -28.61 11.69 14.50
C LEU A 225 -28.98 10.22 14.75
N GLY A 226 -30.26 9.89 14.68
CA GLY A 226 -30.76 8.52 14.80
C GLY A 226 -30.13 7.57 13.79
N LYS A 227 -29.81 8.05 12.59
CA LYS A 227 -29.13 7.27 11.55
C LYS A 227 -27.62 7.33 11.60
N LEU A 228 -27.04 8.49 11.92
CA LEU A 228 -25.59 8.66 11.93
C LEU A 228 -24.92 7.89 13.08
N ILE A 229 -25.49 7.99 14.29
CA ILE A 229 -24.89 7.41 15.50
C ILE A 229 -24.70 5.88 15.38
N PRO A 230 -25.66 5.08 14.88
CA PRO A 230 -25.46 3.66 14.68
C PRO A 230 -24.27 3.33 13.78
N PHE A 231 -24.16 3.97 12.61
CA PHE A 231 -23.04 3.73 11.69
C PHE A 231 -21.71 4.29 12.21
N TRP A 232 -21.74 5.39 12.98
CA TRP A 232 -20.58 5.91 13.67
C TRP A 232 -20.02 4.91 14.69
N ILE A 233 -20.89 4.32 15.52
CA ILE A 233 -20.49 3.29 16.48
C ILE A 233 -20.01 2.02 15.76
N LEU A 234 -20.69 1.61 14.69
CA LEU A 234 -20.28 0.44 13.90
C LEU A 234 -18.94 0.64 13.20
N GLY A 235 -18.65 1.82 12.68
CA GLY A 235 -17.34 2.14 12.10
C GLY A 235 -16.21 2.04 13.13
N LEU A 236 -16.43 2.54 14.36
CA LEU A 236 -15.48 2.38 15.45
C LEU A 236 -15.32 0.92 15.89
N LEU A 237 -16.41 0.14 15.89
CA LEU A 237 -16.39 -1.29 16.19
C LEU A 237 -15.58 -2.06 15.13
N VAL A 238 -15.80 -1.76 13.85
CA VAL A 238 -15.02 -2.34 12.73
C VAL A 238 -13.55 -2.00 12.85
N LEU A 239 -13.20 -0.77 13.22
CA LEU A 239 -11.82 -0.38 13.51
C LEU A 239 -11.24 -1.18 14.68
N ALA A 240 -11.99 -1.38 15.77
CA ALA A 240 -11.57 -2.16 16.92
C ALA A 240 -11.29 -3.63 16.55
N ILE A 241 -12.20 -4.26 15.80
CA ILE A 241 -12.03 -5.62 15.28
C ILE A 241 -10.79 -5.68 14.39
N GLY A 242 -10.67 -4.73 13.46
CA GLY A 242 -9.57 -4.69 12.52
C GLY A 242 -8.20 -4.52 13.20
N LEU A 243 -8.10 -3.66 14.21
CA LEU A 243 -6.88 -3.53 15.03
C LEU A 243 -6.59 -4.80 15.82
N THR A 244 -7.62 -5.48 16.33
CA THR A 244 -7.46 -6.77 17.02
C THR A 244 -6.88 -7.83 16.07
N ILE A 245 -7.36 -7.90 14.83
CA ILE A 245 -6.84 -8.83 13.83
C ILE A 245 -5.43 -8.43 13.39
N ALA A 246 -5.17 -7.13 13.20
CA ALA A 246 -3.84 -6.61 12.91
C ALA A 246 -2.81 -7.05 13.96
N TYR A 247 -3.20 -7.03 15.24
CA TYR A 247 -2.39 -7.54 16.33
C TYR A 247 -2.22 -9.07 16.28
N LEU A 248 -3.33 -9.83 16.25
CA LEU A 248 -3.29 -11.29 16.36
C LEU A 248 -2.62 -11.99 15.17
N MET A 249 -2.85 -11.49 13.95
CA MET A 249 -2.40 -12.15 12.72
C MET A 249 -1.07 -11.60 12.19
N TYR A 250 -0.83 -10.29 12.38
CA TYR A 250 0.32 -9.60 11.77
C TYR A 250 1.31 -9.07 12.81
N GLY A 251 1.01 -9.16 14.10
CA GLY A 251 1.86 -8.60 15.16
C GLY A 251 1.98 -7.08 15.08
N ILE A 252 1.07 -6.39 14.38
CA ILE A 252 1.11 -4.95 14.20
C ILE A 252 0.49 -4.30 15.43
N VAL A 253 1.32 -3.61 16.21
CA VAL A 253 0.90 -2.83 17.37
C VAL A 253 1.12 -1.35 17.07
N PRO A 254 0.12 -0.48 17.30
CA PRO A 254 0.34 0.95 17.23
C PRO A 254 1.40 1.39 18.24
N ALA A 255 2.41 2.13 17.80
CA ALA A 255 3.44 2.67 18.69
C ALA A 255 2.90 3.77 19.63
N GLY A 256 1.82 4.44 19.24
CA GLY A 256 1.16 5.49 20.02
C GLY A 256 -0.05 5.00 20.82
N SER A 257 -0.89 5.95 21.24
CA SER A 257 -2.11 5.63 22.01
C SER A 257 -3.26 5.19 21.11
N PHE A 258 -3.91 4.08 21.49
CA PHE A 258 -5.18 3.65 20.89
C PHE A 258 -6.24 4.75 20.96
N ALA A 259 -6.32 5.50 22.07
CA ALA A 259 -7.30 6.58 22.23
C ALA A 259 -7.17 7.66 21.15
N THR A 260 -5.94 7.98 20.74
CA THR A 260 -5.68 8.93 19.66
C THR A 260 -6.24 8.41 18.34
N ILE A 261 -6.01 7.12 18.03
CA ILE A 261 -6.55 6.49 16.82
C ILE A 261 -8.08 6.54 16.82
N PHE A 262 -8.72 6.16 17.93
CA PHE A 262 -10.18 6.19 18.03
C PHE A 262 -10.74 7.63 17.96
N CYS A 263 -10.05 8.62 18.51
CA CYS A 263 -10.48 10.02 18.43
C CYS A 263 -10.42 10.55 16.98
N PHE A 264 -9.31 10.33 16.28
CA PHE A 264 -9.18 10.72 14.87
C PHE A 264 -10.14 9.93 13.98
N ALA A 265 -10.31 8.63 14.22
CA ALA A 265 -11.29 7.82 13.49
C ALA A 265 -12.72 8.27 13.73
N ALA A 266 -13.05 8.68 14.96
CA ALA A 266 -14.36 9.22 15.29
C ALA A 266 -14.66 10.53 14.55
N LEU A 267 -13.67 11.45 14.48
CA LEU A 267 -13.78 12.70 13.71
C LEU A 267 -13.86 12.42 12.20
N TYR A 268 -13.01 11.52 11.70
CA TYR A 268 -13.01 11.09 10.30
C TYR A 268 -14.36 10.49 9.90
N LEU A 269 -14.93 9.61 10.72
CA LEU A 269 -16.23 9.01 10.48
C LEU A 269 -17.34 10.04 10.38
N LEU A 270 -17.32 11.13 11.15
CA LEU A 270 -18.31 12.21 11.02
C LEU A 270 -18.29 12.83 9.62
N ALA A 271 -17.09 13.09 9.07
CA ALA A 271 -16.94 13.63 7.72
C ALA A 271 -17.44 12.64 6.64
N VAL A 272 -17.02 11.38 6.74
CA VAL A 272 -17.39 10.35 5.75
C VAL A 272 -18.87 9.99 5.82
N LEU A 273 -19.46 9.94 7.02
CA LEU A 273 -20.90 9.78 7.20
C LEU A 273 -21.68 10.96 6.62
N GLY A 274 -21.15 12.18 6.76
CA GLY A 274 -21.69 13.37 6.11
C GLY A 274 -21.70 13.26 4.58
N LEU A 275 -20.64 12.68 4.01
CA LEU A 275 -20.61 12.37 2.58
C LEU A 275 -21.64 11.30 2.19
N GLY A 276 -21.79 10.24 2.97
CA GLY A 276 -22.82 9.22 2.75
C GLY A 276 -24.24 9.80 2.77
N LEU A 277 -24.51 10.72 3.70
CA LEU A 277 -25.75 11.49 3.76
C LEU A 277 -25.96 12.36 2.51
N LEU A 278 -24.91 13.08 2.08
CA LEU A 278 -24.97 13.90 0.88
C LEU A 278 -25.33 13.06 -0.34
N VAL A 279 -24.65 11.93 -0.54
CA VAL A 279 -24.98 10.97 -1.61
C VAL A 279 -26.44 10.55 -1.53
N SER A 280 -26.91 10.16 -0.34
CA SER A 280 -28.28 9.68 -0.14
C SER A 280 -29.36 10.73 -0.48
N THR A 281 -29.00 12.02 -0.40
CA THR A 281 -29.91 13.12 -0.73
C THR A 281 -30.14 13.21 -2.23
N TYR A 282 -29.08 13.05 -3.04
CA TYR A 282 -29.12 13.16 -4.50
C TYR A 282 -29.55 11.89 -5.23
N THR A 283 -29.64 10.75 -4.53
CA THR A 283 -30.01 9.47 -5.14
C THR A 283 -31.40 9.02 -4.75
N SER A 284 -32.08 8.30 -5.64
CA SER A 284 -33.44 7.79 -5.39
C SER A 284 -33.53 6.27 -5.33
N THR A 285 -32.59 5.53 -5.94
CA THR A 285 -32.55 4.06 -5.92
C THR A 285 -31.23 3.55 -5.33
N GLN A 286 -31.26 2.36 -4.71
CA GLN A 286 -30.05 1.76 -4.14
C GLN A 286 -28.94 1.60 -5.19
N GLN A 287 -29.28 1.21 -6.43
CA GLN A 287 -28.30 1.05 -7.51
C GLN A 287 -27.58 2.37 -7.84
N GLN A 288 -28.31 3.49 -7.90
CA GLN A 288 -27.71 4.81 -8.15
C GLN A 288 -26.75 5.20 -7.01
N ALA A 289 -27.15 4.94 -5.77
CA ALA A 289 -26.33 5.19 -4.58
C ALA A 289 -25.06 4.32 -4.57
N MET A 290 -25.16 3.04 -4.92
CA MET A 290 -24.02 2.13 -5.03
C MET A 290 -22.99 2.64 -6.04
N LEU A 291 -23.44 3.04 -7.24
CA LEU A 291 -22.55 3.55 -8.29
C LEU A 291 -21.85 4.82 -7.86
N LEU A 292 -22.59 5.80 -7.34
CA LEU A 292 -22.02 7.10 -6.95
C LEU A 292 -21.07 6.97 -5.75
N ALA A 293 -21.43 6.14 -4.78
CA ALA A 293 -20.55 5.84 -3.64
C ALA A 293 -19.31 5.05 -4.06
N PHE A 294 -19.40 4.16 -5.05
CA PHE A 294 -18.24 3.46 -5.61
C PHE A 294 -17.24 4.44 -6.24
N PHE A 295 -17.70 5.39 -7.07
CA PHE A 295 -16.82 6.40 -7.67
C PHE A 295 -16.14 7.27 -6.61
N LEU A 296 -16.89 7.73 -5.60
CA LEU A 296 -16.33 8.50 -4.49
C LEU A 296 -15.30 7.70 -3.69
N MET A 297 -15.59 6.43 -3.39
CA MET A 297 -14.61 5.56 -2.72
C MET A 297 -13.35 5.38 -3.56
N MET A 298 -13.49 5.15 -4.87
CA MET A 298 -12.32 4.97 -5.75
C MET A 298 -11.42 6.21 -5.73
N ILE A 299 -12.00 7.41 -5.79
CA ILE A 299 -11.25 8.67 -5.68
C ILE A 299 -10.53 8.76 -4.33
N PHE A 300 -11.22 8.49 -3.22
CA PHE A 300 -10.59 8.54 -1.89
C PHE A 300 -9.52 7.48 -1.68
N ILE A 301 -9.68 6.29 -2.25
CA ILE A 301 -8.70 5.23 -2.17
C ILE A 301 -7.43 5.60 -2.94
N LEU A 302 -7.60 6.17 -4.14
CA LEU A 302 -6.47 6.58 -4.99
C LEU A 302 -5.73 7.80 -4.44
N LEU A 303 -6.45 8.76 -3.84
CA LEU A 303 -5.88 9.96 -3.22
C LEU A 303 -5.47 9.75 -1.75
N GLY A 304 -5.84 8.64 -1.13
CA GLY A 304 -5.70 8.39 0.31
C GLY A 304 -4.30 7.99 0.77
N GLY A 305 -3.29 8.03 -0.10
CA GLY A 305 -1.90 7.72 0.25
C GLY A 305 -1.53 6.23 0.22
N LEU A 306 -2.50 5.32 0.05
CA LEU A 306 -2.25 3.87 0.08
C LEU A 306 -1.61 3.36 -1.22
N PHE A 307 -2.16 3.72 -2.38
CA PHE A 307 -1.63 3.25 -3.68
C PHE A 307 -0.64 4.22 -4.30
N THR A 308 -0.81 5.51 -4.02
CA THR A 308 0.04 6.59 -4.51
C THR A 308 0.52 7.38 -3.31
N SER A 309 1.84 7.57 -3.18
CA SER A 309 2.40 8.38 -2.10
C SER A 309 1.87 9.81 -2.17
N THR A 310 1.44 10.37 -1.03
CA THR A 310 0.96 11.75 -0.93
C THR A 310 2.04 12.76 -1.28
N ASP A 311 3.31 12.44 -0.99
CA ASP A 311 4.45 13.32 -1.27
C ASP A 311 4.76 13.42 -2.78
N SER A 312 4.19 12.52 -3.58
CA SER A 312 4.34 12.50 -5.04
C SER A 312 3.14 13.15 -5.75
N MET A 313 2.13 13.62 -5.00
CA MET A 313 0.98 14.36 -5.54
C MET A 313 1.31 15.86 -5.60
N PRO A 314 0.96 16.56 -6.69
CA PRO A 314 1.29 17.97 -6.91
C PRO A 314 0.58 18.95 -5.98
#